data_AF-A0A2J8P4Z7-F1
#
_entry.id   AF-A0A2J8P4Z7-F1
#
_cell.length_a   1.000
_cell.length_b   1.000
_cell.length_c   1.000
_cell.angle_alpha   90.00
_cell.angle_beta   90.00
_cell.angle_gamma   90.00
#
_symmetry.space_group_name_H-M   'P 1'
#
loop_
_entity.id
_entity.type
_entity.pdbx_description
1 polymer ?
#
loop_
_entity_poly.entity_id
_entity_poly.type
_entity_poly.pdbx_seq_one_letter_code
_entity_poly.pdbx_strand_id
1 'polypeptide(L)'
;MLTENGQVLSCGSNSFGQLGVPHGPRRCVVPQAIEFHKEKVVCIAAGLRHALAATASGIVFQWGTGLAPCGRRLCPGQTLPLFFTAKEPSRVTGLENSKAMCVLAGSDHSASLTDAGEVYVWGSNKHGQLANEAAFLPVPQKIEAHCFQNEKVTAIWSGWTHLVA
;
A
#
# COMPACT_ATOMS: atom_id res chain seq x y z
N MET A 1 -12.51 -6.55 0.86
CA MET A 1 -13.42 -6.98 -0.23
C MET A 1 -13.70 -5.77 -1.10
N LEU A 2 -13.82 -5.96 -2.41
CA LEU A 2 -14.13 -4.91 -3.38
C LEU A 2 -15.37 -5.34 -4.17
N THR A 3 -16.35 -4.47 -4.28
CA THR A 3 -17.59 -4.70 -5.06
C THR A 3 -17.47 -4.14 -6.47
N GLU A 4 -18.37 -4.54 -7.38
CA GLU A 4 -18.43 -4.02 -8.77
C GLU A 4 -18.62 -2.50 -8.85
N ASN A 5 -19.30 -1.91 -7.86
CA ASN A 5 -19.53 -0.47 -7.76
C ASN A 5 -18.33 0.28 -7.20
N GLY A 6 -17.24 -0.42 -6.83
CA GLY A 6 -16.04 0.17 -6.26
C GLY A 6 -16.13 0.43 -4.75
N GLN A 7 -17.15 -0.09 -4.07
CA GLN A 7 -17.24 -0.01 -2.60
C GLN A 7 -16.25 -1.01 -1.98
N VAL A 8 -15.48 -0.55 -1.00
CA VAL A 8 -14.57 -1.38 -0.22
C VAL A 8 -15.19 -1.73 1.11
N LEU A 9 -15.15 -3.01 1.46
CA LEU A 9 -15.62 -3.54 2.73
C LEU A 9 -14.48 -4.25 3.47
N SER A 10 -14.38 -4.06 4.79
CA SER A 10 -13.36 -4.69 5.63
C SER A 10 -13.95 -5.36 6.87
N CYS A 11 -13.33 -6.46 7.30
CA CYS A 11 -13.64 -7.16 8.55
C CYS A 11 -12.35 -7.82 9.07
N GLY A 12 -12.35 -8.24 10.33
CA GLY A 12 -11.21 -8.88 10.99
C GLY A 12 -10.65 -8.04 12.13
N SER A 13 -9.32 -8.04 12.28
CA SER A 13 -8.62 -7.26 13.31
C SER A 13 -8.44 -5.81 12.88
N ASN A 14 -8.70 -4.88 13.80
CA ASN A 14 -8.50 -3.44 13.63
C ASN A 14 -7.52 -2.87 14.67
N SER A 15 -6.67 -3.69 15.30
CA SER A 15 -5.74 -3.25 16.35
C SER A 15 -4.77 -2.16 15.88
N PHE A 16 -4.51 -2.06 14.58
CA PHE A 16 -3.64 -1.08 13.95
C PHE A 16 -4.41 -0.12 13.04
N GLY A 17 -5.74 -0.13 13.06
CA GLY A 17 -6.54 0.67 12.13
C GLY A 17 -6.59 0.11 10.71
N GLN A 18 -6.10 -1.11 10.46
CA GLN A 18 -6.00 -1.68 9.11
C GLN A 18 -7.36 -1.99 8.46
N LEU A 19 -8.47 -1.90 9.21
CA LEU A 19 -9.80 -1.97 8.62
C LEU A 19 -10.25 -0.63 8.01
N GLY A 20 -9.56 0.48 8.25
CA GLY A 20 -9.90 1.78 7.64
C GLY A 20 -11.13 2.45 8.27
N VAL A 21 -11.61 1.92 9.40
CA VAL A 21 -12.77 2.41 10.16
C VAL A 21 -12.31 2.87 11.55
N PRO A 22 -11.89 4.14 11.71
CA PRO A 22 -11.19 4.60 12.92
C PRO A 22 -12.06 4.56 14.19
N HIS A 23 -13.37 4.68 14.04
CA HIS A 23 -14.35 4.58 15.12
C HIS A 23 -15.00 3.19 15.24
N GLY A 24 -14.54 2.22 14.43
CA GLY A 24 -15.04 0.85 14.44
C GLY A 24 -14.50 0.01 15.63
N PRO A 25 -15.09 -1.16 15.88
CA PRO A 25 -14.62 -2.06 16.93
C PRO A 25 -13.22 -2.59 16.63
N ARG A 26 -12.47 -2.97 17.68
CA ARG A 26 -11.12 -3.58 17.55
C ARG A 26 -11.11 -4.88 16.75
N ARG A 27 -12.22 -5.59 16.74
CA ARG A 27 -12.47 -6.76 15.91
C ARG A 27 -13.84 -6.60 15.30
N CYS A 28 -13.93 -6.81 13.99
CA CYS A 28 -15.18 -6.72 13.27
C CYS A 28 -15.48 -8.04 12.56
N VAL A 29 -16.66 -8.60 12.79
CA VAL A 29 -17.11 -9.84 12.12
C VAL A 29 -18.13 -9.57 11.02
N VAL A 30 -18.67 -8.36 10.98
CA VAL A 30 -19.57 -7.89 9.93
C VAL A 30 -18.78 -6.92 9.03
N PRO A 31 -18.74 -7.12 7.71
CA PRO A 31 -18.02 -6.21 6.82
C PRO A 31 -18.51 -4.75 6.96
N GLN A 32 -17.57 -3.82 7.20
CA GLN A 32 -17.85 -2.39 7.27
C GLN A 32 -17.36 -1.67 6.03
N ALA A 33 -18.13 -0.70 5.55
CA ALA A 33 -17.77 0.12 4.41
C ALA A 33 -16.66 1.12 4.75
N ILE A 34 -15.76 1.32 3.81
CA ILE A 34 -14.71 2.33 3.84
C ILE A 34 -14.99 3.36 2.75
N GLU A 35 -14.91 4.63 3.11
CA GLU A 35 -15.20 5.76 2.21
C GLU A 35 -13.91 6.31 1.56
N PHE A 36 -14.00 6.64 0.27
CA PHE A 36 -12.87 7.15 -0.55
C PHE A 36 -13.18 8.49 -1.23
N HIS A 37 -14.00 9.35 -0.62
CA HIS A 37 -14.25 10.73 -1.08
C HIS A 37 -14.59 10.84 -2.59
N LYS A 38 -15.57 10.04 -3.07
CA LYS A 38 -16.03 9.96 -4.48
C LYS A 38 -15.07 9.27 -5.47
N GLU A 39 -13.94 8.75 -5.01
CA GLU A 39 -13.10 7.91 -5.86
C GLU A 39 -13.67 6.50 -6.00
N LYS A 40 -13.72 5.97 -7.23
CA LYS A 40 -14.06 4.57 -7.49
C LYS A 40 -12.82 3.70 -7.28
N VAL A 41 -12.84 2.81 -6.30
CA VAL A 41 -11.75 1.85 -6.08
C VAL A 41 -11.82 0.73 -7.11
N VAL A 42 -10.67 0.36 -7.67
CA VAL A 42 -10.54 -0.70 -8.70
C VAL A 42 -9.59 -1.82 -8.28
N CYS A 43 -8.70 -1.58 -7.32
CA CYS A 43 -7.79 -2.59 -6.79
C CYS A 43 -7.60 -2.37 -5.29
N ILE A 44 -7.47 -3.46 -4.52
CA ILE A 44 -7.20 -3.43 -3.09
C ILE A 44 -6.12 -4.47 -2.73
N ALA A 45 -5.34 -4.19 -1.70
CA ALA A 45 -4.41 -5.14 -1.11
C ALA A 45 -4.41 -5.06 0.41
N ALA A 46 -4.13 -6.18 1.08
CA ALA A 46 -4.05 -6.27 2.53
C ALA A 46 -2.69 -6.81 2.95
N GLY A 47 -1.94 -6.02 3.71
CA GLY A 47 -0.74 -6.46 4.39
C GLY A 47 -1.05 -6.97 5.79
N LEU A 48 -0.01 -7.22 6.60
CA LEU A 48 -0.19 -7.79 7.95
C LEU A 48 -0.95 -6.83 8.89
N ARG A 49 -0.63 -5.53 8.81
CA ARG A 49 -1.15 -4.47 9.69
C ARG A 49 -1.36 -3.14 8.95
N HIS A 50 -1.51 -3.20 7.64
CA HIS A 50 -1.83 -2.09 6.76
C HIS A 50 -2.66 -2.60 5.58
N ALA A 51 -3.29 -1.70 4.85
CA ALA A 51 -4.02 -2.02 3.64
C ALA A 51 -3.87 -0.89 2.62
N LEU A 52 -4.11 -1.24 1.36
CA LEU A 52 -3.94 -0.37 0.20
C LEU A 52 -5.19 -0.40 -0.68
N ALA A 53 -5.41 0.70 -1.40
CA ALA A 53 -6.36 0.75 -2.50
C ALA A 53 -5.79 1.59 -3.64
N ALA A 54 -6.11 1.21 -4.88
CA ALA A 54 -5.94 2.07 -6.05
C ALA A 54 -7.30 2.40 -6.66
N THR A 55 -7.45 3.63 -7.11
CA THR A 55 -8.69 4.16 -7.71
C THR A 55 -8.63 4.17 -9.22
N ALA A 56 -9.77 4.29 -9.88
CA ALA A 56 -9.87 4.40 -11.34
C ALA A 56 -9.11 5.64 -11.91
N SER A 57 -8.94 6.67 -11.09
CA SER A 57 -8.16 7.87 -11.42
C SER A 57 -6.64 7.67 -11.24
N GLY A 58 -6.21 6.51 -10.72
CA GLY A 58 -4.81 6.17 -10.51
C GLY A 58 -4.26 6.58 -9.13
N ILE A 59 -5.10 7.04 -8.21
CA ILE A 59 -4.67 7.45 -6.87
C ILE A 59 -4.49 6.22 -5.98
N VAL A 60 -3.39 6.18 -5.24
CA VAL A 60 -3.12 5.16 -4.22
C VAL A 60 -3.44 5.69 -2.83
N PHE A 61 -4.15 4.88 -2.06
CA PHE A 61 -4.41 5.10 -0.63
C PHE A 61 -3.74 4.01 0.19
N GLN A 62 -3.25 4.38 1.37
CA GLN A 62 -2.79 3.47 2.40
C GLN A 62 -3.41 3.85 3.75
N TRP A 63 -3.67 2.84 4.57
CA TRP A 63 -4.02 3.01 5.97
C TRP A 63 -3.55 1.83 6.81
N GLY A 64 -3.60 2.01 8.12
CA GLY A 64 -3.10 1.06 9.11
C GLY A 64 -1.68 1.41 9.57
N THR A 65 -1.47 1.37 10.88
CA THR A 65 -0.28 1.93 11.54
C THR A 65 0.83 0.91 11.78
N GLY A 66 0.72 -0.30 11.21
CA GLY A 66 1.66 -1.39 11.44
C GLY A 66 3.09 -1.11 11.02
N LEU A 67 3.26 -0.29 10.00
CA LEU A 67 4.57 0.04 9.42
C LEU A 67 5.29 1.18 10.16
N ALA A 68 4.55 2.05 10.85
CA ALA A 68 5.11 3.24 11.49
C ALA A 68 6.23 2.95 12.52
N PRO A 69 6.11 1.94 13.42
CA PRO A 69 7.20 1.63 14.35
C PRO A 69 8.49 1.20 13.64
N CYS A 70 8.38 0.45 12.53
CA CYS A 70 9.53 0.03 11.74
C CYS A 70 10.19 1.24 11.05
N GLY A 71 9.39 2.08 10.40
CA GLY A 71 9.86 3.30 9.74
C GLY A 71 10.55 4.27 10.70
N ARG A 72 9.98 4.53 11.89
CA ARG A 72 10.60 5.43 12.88
C ARG A 72 11.96 4.93 13.37
N ARG A 73 12.13 3.61 13.48
CA ARG A 73 13.38 2.99 13.90
C ARG A 73 14.44 3.02 12.80
N LEU A 74 14.04 2.79 11.55
CA LEU A 74 14.97 2.67 10.41
C LEU A 74 15.26 4.01 9.71
N CYS A 75 14.43 5.03 9.96
CA CYS A 75 14.59 6.39 9.46
C CYS A 75 14.61 7.40 10.63
N PRO A 76 15.62 7.34 11.54
CA PRO A 76 15.67 8.22 12.69
C PRO A 76 15.79 9.68 12.25
N GLY A 77 15.04 10.57 12.92
CA GLY A 77 15.03 12.01 12.60
C GLY A 77 14.18 12.41 11.39
N GLN A 78 13.60 11.45 10.67
CA GLN A 78 12.67 11.73 9.57
C GLN A 78 11.20 11.64 10.03
N THR A 79 10.40 12.61 9.61
CA THR A 79 8.94 12.55 9.77
C THR A 79 8.38 11.59 8.73
N LEU A 80 7.76 10.49 9.20
CA LEU A 80 7.06 9.58 8.30
C LEU A 80 5.83 10.26 7.67
N PRO A 81 5.53 10.01 6.39
CA PRO A 81 4.31 10.50 5.77
C PRO A 81 3.04 10.01 6.50
N LEU A 82 1.98 10.83 6.43
CA LEU A 82 0.72 10.61 7.16
C LEU A 82 0.11 9.23 6.91
N PHE A 83 0.24 8.71 5.68
CA PHE A 83 -0.32 7.42 5.29
C PHE A 83 0.28 6.21 6.03
N PHE A 84 1.43 6.35 6.70
CA PHE A 84 1.98 5.34 7.61
C PHE A 84 1.31 5.32 8.99
N THR A 85 0.66 6.42 9.37
CA THR A 85 0.06 6.61 10.71
C THR A 85 -1.45 6.77 10.67
N ALA A 86 -2.05 6.81 9.49
CA ALA A 86 -3.48 6.94 9.31
C ALA A 86 -4.23 5.65 9.68
N LYS A 87 -5.40 5.79 10.31
CA LYS A 87 -6.32 4.68 10.62
C LYS A 87 -7.53 4.63 9.67
N GLU A 88 -7.57 5.54 8.72
CA GLU A 88 -8.51 5.67 7.62
C GLU A 88 -7.71 5.87 6.33
N PRO A 89 -8.28 5.60 5.14
CA PRO A 89 -7.57 5.76 3.88
C PRO A 89 -6.93 7.14 3.74
N SER A 90 -5.60 7.16 3.67
CA SER A 90 -4.82 8.37 3.41
C SER A 90 -4.13 8.23 2.07
N ARG A 91 -4.17 9.29 1.26
CA ARG A 91 -3.46 9.32 -0.02
C ARG A 91 -1.97 9.08 0.20
N VAL A 92 -1.38 8.20 -0.61
CA VAL A 92 0.05 7.97 -0.65
C VAL A 92 0.69 9.09 -1.47
N THR A 93 1.59 9.84 -0.85
CA THR A 93 2.35 10.91 -1.51
C THR A 93 3.57 10.35 -2.23
N GLY A 94 3.98 10.98 -3.34
CA GLY A 94 5.10 10.54 -4.18
C GLY A 94 4.70 9.71 -5.41
N LEU A 95 3.39 9.61 -5.69
CA LEU A 95 2.81 8.92 -6.84
C LEU A 95 1.94 9.84 -7.70
N GLU A 96 2.00 11.17 -7.48
CA GLU A 96 1.09 12.15 -8.08
C GLU A 96 1.18 12.21 -9.62
N ASN A 97 2.34 11.85 -10.17
CA ASN A 97 2.61 11.85 -11.62
C ASN A 97 2.53 10.43 -12.23
N SER A 98 1.96 9.47 -11.51
CA SER A 98 1.84 8.07 -11.93
C SER A 98 0.39 7.61 -11.83
N LYS A 99 -0.06 6.81 -12.79
CA LYS A 99 -1.42 6.25 -12.75
C LYS A 99 -1.37 4.79 -12.31
N ALA A 100 -1.58 4.55 -11.02
CA ALA A 100 -1.58 3.21 -10.47
C ALA A 100 -2.80 2.41 -10.96
N MET A 101 -2.55 1.23 -11.53
CA MET A 101 -3.57 0.29 -11.97
C MET A 101 -3.79 -0.84 -10.96
N CYS A 102 -2.74 -1.19 -10.22
CA CYS A 102 -2.76 -2.27 -9.24
C CYS A 102 -1.92 -1.88 -8.02
N VAL A 103 -2.30 -2.40 -6.85
CA VAL A 103 -1.55 -2.31 -5.59
C VAL A 103 -1.35 -3.69 -5.00
N LEU A 104 -0.25 -3.88 -4.29
CA LEU A 104 0.08 -5.10 -3.57
C LEU A 104 0.63 -4.78 -2.18
N ALA A 105 0.46 -5.72 -1.26
CA ALA A 105 1.06 -5.65 0.05
C ALA A 105 1.59 -7.02 0.47
N GLY A 106 2.82 -7.06 0.96
CA GLY A 106 3.33 -8.18 1.77
C GLY A 106 3.05 -7.92 3.25
N SER A 107 3.81 -8.53 4.18
CA SER A 107 3.55 -8.20 5.60
C SER A 107 3.81 -6.74 5.91
N ASP A 108 4.99 -6.28 5.51
CA ASP A 108 5.55 -5.01 5.92
C ASP A 108 6.11 -4.21 4.73
N HIS A 109 5.65 -4.51 3.52
CA HIS A 109 5.98 -3.73 2.33
C HIS A 109 4.78 -3.58 1.42
N SER A 110 4.87 -2.62 0.53
CA SER A 110 3.82 -2.23 -0.39
C SER A 110 4.40 -2.00 -1.78
N ALA A 111 3.58 -2.22 -2.80
CA ALA A 111 3.94 -1.95 -4.17
C ALA A 111 2.73 -1.45 -4.98
N SER A 112 3.01 -0.78 -6.09
CA SER A 112 2.01 -0.46 -7.11
C SER A 112 2.58 -0.61 -8.52
N LEU A 113 1.74 -1.07 -9.44
CA LEU A 113 2.03 -1.12 -10.87
C LEU A 113 1.23 -0.04 -11.59
N THR A 114 1.90 0.75 -12.42
CA THR A 114 1.28 1.81 -13.23
C THR A 114 0.83 1.31 -14.60
N ASP A 115 -0.01 2.08 -15.29
CA ASP A 115 -0.40 1.82 -16.69
C ASP A 115 0.78 1.93 -17.68
N ALA A 116 1.85 2.62 -17.30
CA ALA A 116 3.10 2.70 -18.04
C ALA A 116 4.00 1.46 -17.87
N GLY A 117 3.64 0.52 -16.98
CA GLY A 117 4.44 -0.67 -16.65
C GLY A 117 5.55 -0.39 -15.64
N GLU A 118 5.41 0.67 -14.83
CA GLU A 118 6.39 1.04 -13.82
C GLU A 118 5.98 0.48 -12.46
N VAL A 119 6.96 -0.07 -11.73
CA VAL A 119 6.74 -0.63 -10.39
C VAL A 119 7.29 0.35 -9.36
N TYR A 120 6.43 0.77 -8.44
CA TYR A 120 6.81 1.56 -7.27
C TYR A 120 6.70 0.71 -6.01
N VAL A 121 7.66 0.85 -5.11
CA VAL A 121 7.75 0.09 -3.85
C VAL A 121 8.03 0.99 -2.66
N TRP A 122 7.48 0.64 -1.49
CA TRP A 122 7.76 1.32 -0.23
C TRP A 122 7.57 0.40 0.99
N GLY A 123 8.01 0.87 2.15
CA GLY A 123 7.94 0.12 3.41
C GLY A 123 9.26 -0.58 3.76
N SER A 124 9.17 -1.72 4.45
CA SER A 124 10.34 -2.47 4.92
C SER A 124 11.01 -3.25 3.79
N ASN A 125 12.35 -3.17 3.76
CA ASN A 125 13.19 -3.88 2.81
C ASN A 125 14.15 -4.86 3.51
N LYS A 126 13.74 -5.41 4.67
CA LYS A 126 14.61 -6.28 5.49
C LYS A 126 15.15 -7.51 4.73
N HIS A 127 14.47 -7.95 3.67
CA HIS A 127 14.81 -9.12 2.88
C HIS A 127 15.20 -8.77 1.44
N GLY A 128 15.39 -7.48 1.11
CA GLY A 128 15.70 -7.04 -0.26
C GLY A 128 14.51 -7.04 -1.21
N GLN A 129 13.28 -7.22 -0.71
CA GLN A 129 12.07 -7.35 -1.52
C GLN A 129 11.64 -6.08 -2.27
N LEU A 130 12.30 -4.94 -2.01
CA LEU A 130 12.06 -3.67 -2.70
C LEU A 130 13.14 -3.35 -3.75
N ALA A 131 14.08 -4.27 -4.02
CA ALA A 131 15.16 -4.07 -5.00
C ALA A 131 15.91 -2.74 -4.80
N ASN A 132 16.18 -2.39 -3.54
CA ASN A 132 16.84 -1.15 -3.13
C ASN A 132 17.86 -1.42 -2.03
N GLU A 133 18.83 -0.53 -1.84
CA GLU A 133 19.85 -0.67 -0.79
C GLU A 133 19.37 -0.21 0.59
N ALA A 134 18.39 0.71 0.66
CA ALA A 134 17.87 1.21 1.91
C ALA A 134 17.03 0.14 2.65
N ALA A 135 17.20 0.04 3.97
CA ALA A 135 16.45 -0.91 4.80
C ALA A 135 14.95 -0.59 4.92
N PHE A 136 14.56 0.66 4.67
CA PHE A 136 13.18 1.13 4.68
C PHE A 136 13.01 2.28 3.69
N LEU A 137 11.91 2.27 2.94
CA LEU A 137 11.55 3.31 2.00
C LEU A 137 10.32 4.06 2.54
N PRO A 138 10.48 5.30 3.07
CA PRO A 138 9.39 6.07 3.65
C PRO A 138 8.52 6.76 2.59
N VAL A 139 8.90 6.70 1.32
CA VAL A 139 8.12 7.19 0.18
C VAL A 139 8.21 6.16 -0.94
N PRO A 140 7.19 6.05 -1.82
CA PRO A 140 7.26 5.22 -3.02
C PRO A 140 8.49 5.56 -3.85
N GLN A 141 9.26 4.53 -4.20
CA GLN A 141 10.37 4.64 -5.14
C GLN A 141 10.15 3.70 -6.31
N LYS A 142 10.46 4.18 -7.51
CA LYS A 142 10.39 3.40 -8.73
C LYS A 142 11.55 2.40 -8.75
N ILE A 143 11.25 1.12 -9.01
CA ILE A 143 12.28 0.14 -9.33
C ILE A 143 12.85 0.48 -10.71
N GLU A 144 14.18 0.51 -10.82
CA GLU A 144 14.83 0.88 -12.06
C GLU A 144 14.51 -0.10 -13.19
N ALA A 145 14.25 0.44 -14.39
CA ALA A 145 13.82 -0.36 -15.54
C ALA A 145 14.85 -1.43 -15.95
N HIS A 146 16.14 -1.19 -15.68
CA HIS A 146 17.19 -2.15 -15.96
C HIS A 146 17.05 -3.46 -15.17
N CYS A 147 16.39 -3.43 -13.99
CA CYS A 147 16.07 -4.63 -13.21
C CYS A 147 15.10 -5.57 -13.96
N PHE A 148 14.38 -5.04 -14.95
CA PHE A 148 13.45 -5.77 -15.82
C PHE A 148 13.95 -5.85 -17.26
N GLN A 149 15.27 -5.71 -17.50
CA GLN A 149 15.85 -5.68 -18.85
C GLN A 149 15.22 -4.61 -19.77
N ASN A 150 14.72 -3.51 -19.18
CA ASN A 150 13.95 -2.45 -19.82
C ASN A 150 12.61 -2.90 -20.44
N GLU A 151 12.10 -4.06 -20.05
CA GLU A 151 10.74 -4.48 -20.37
C GLU A 151 9.71 -3.81 -19.46
N LYS A 152 8.48 -3.71 -19.96
CA LYS A 152 7.34 -3.22 -19.17
C LYS A 152 6.80 -4.36 -18.32
N VAL A 153 6.69 -4.11 -17.02
CA VAL A 153 6.03 -5.04 -16.12
C VAL A 153 4.52 -5.02 -16.40
N THR A 154 3.92 -6.19 -16.56
CA THR A 154 2.48 -6.32 -16.89
C THR A 154 1.65 -6.85 -15.73
N ALA A 155 2.28 -7.51 -14.77
CA ALA A 155 1.65 -8.00 -13.57
C ALA A 155 2.67 -8.06 -12.43
N ILE A 156 2.19 -7.98 -11.20
CA ILE A 156 3.00 -8.09 -10.00
C ILE A 156 2.25 -8.90 -8.94
N TRP A 157 2.98 -9.64 -8.11
CA TRP A 157 2.47 -10.34 -6.93
C TRP A 157 3.42 -10.18 -5.75
N SER A 158 2.87 -10.24 -4.53
CA SER A 158 3.64 -10.15 -3.30
C SER A 158 3.34 -11.35 -2.42
N GLY A 159 4.40 -12.00 -1.95
CA GLY A 159 4.34 -12.96 -0.86
C GLY A 159 4.57 -12.27 0.48
N TRP A 160 4.84 -13.06 1.52
CA TRP A 160 5.07 -12.49 2.85
C TRP A 160 6.24 -11.48 2.85
N THR A 161 7.35 -11.86 2.24
CA THR A 161 8.63 -11.13 2.24
C THR A 161 9.31 -11.09 0.87
N HIS A 162 8.58 -11.29 -0.23
CA HIS A 162 9.13 -11.28 -1.59
C HIS A 162 8.12 -10.69 -2.60
N LEU A 163 8.61 -10.27 -3.76
CA LEU A 163 7.84 -9.74 -4.87
C LEU A 163 8.15 -10.54 -6.14
N VAL A 164 7.15 -10.77 -6.98
CA VAL A 164 7.24 -11.42 -8.29
C VAL A 164 6.62 -10.49 -9.32
N ALA A 165 7.27 -10.32 -10.47
CA ALA A 165 6.86 -9.44 -11.57
C ALA A 165 7.06 -10.16 -12.90
#